data_AF-A0A6A4H3E5-F1
#
_entry.id   AF-A0A6A4H3E5-F1
#
_cell.length_a   1.000
_cell.length_b   1.000
_cell.length_c   1.000
_cell.angle_alpha   90.00
_cell.angle_beta   90.00
_cell.angle_gamma   90.00
#
_symmetry.space_group_name_H-M   'P 1'
#
loop_
_entity.id
_entity.type
_entity.pdbx_description
1 polymer ?
#
loop_
_entity_poly.entity_id
_entity_poly.type
_entity_poly.pdbx_seq_one_letter_code
_entity_poly.pdbx_strand_id
1 'polypeptide(L)'
;MPPTIAFTSSEGMNIIESIVKKRVTKFPNGLCELQKICIPKILNQEDVFAINVTGGGKSALFAIPILIHLEINQNLTLYPIFTIHIWEKLVGIVVTPTKGLANDIVAKLMSNFEILAFAYTHDNVSAAWHTSIDLVKEITSCKYQLICMDPEHLQEQEWYLIANLSNFRQNIIFACTEEGHVIDEWGLGFHLLF
;
A
#
# COMPACT_ATOMS: atom_id res chain seq x y z
N MET A 1 -17.64 -13.28 23.32
CA MET A 1 -16.53 -12.94 22.41
C MET A 1 -15.77 -11.79 23.05
N PRO A 2 -14.42 -11.74 22.99
CA PRO A 2 -13.67 -10.56 23.42
C PRO A 2 -14.15 -9.33 22.64
N PRO A 3 -14.19 -8.14 23.24
CA PRO A 3 -14.49 -6.92 22.50
C PRO A 3 -13.43 -6.72 21.40
N THR A 4 -13.89 -6.43 20.19
CA THR A 4 -13.01 -6.11 19.06
C THR A 4 -12.79 -4.60 18.97
N ILE A 5 -11.59 -4.20 18.54
CA ILE A 5 -11.21 -2.79 18.46
C ILE A 5 -11.19 -2.34 17.00
N ALA A 6 -11.88 -1.23 16.71
CA ALA A 6 -11.77 -0.54 15.43
C ALA A 6 -10.57 0.40 15.44
N PHE A 7 -9.84 0.52 14.33
CA PHE A 7 -8.69 1.43 14.25
C PHE A 7 -9.08 2.90 14.41
N THR A 8 -10.30 3.27 14.03
CA THR A 8 -10.88 4.61 14.19
C THR A 8 -11.29 4.94 15.63
N SER A 9 -11.27 3.98 16.55
CA SER A 9 -11.51 4.23 17.98
C SER A 9 -10.32 4.95 18.62
N SER A 10 -10.53 5.58 19.78
CA SER A 10 -9.44 6.22 20.53
C SER A 10 -8.34 5.23 20.92
N GLU A 11 -8.70 4.00 21.28
CA GLU A 11 -7.75 2.95 21.61
C GLU A 11 -6.99 2.46 20.37
N GLY A 12 -7.69 2.26 19.25
CA GLY A 12 -7.07 1.92 17.96
C GLY A 12 -6.07 2.97 17.49
N MET A 13 -6.41 4.26 17.62
CA MET A 13 -5.52 5.35 17.27
C MET A 13 -4.27 5.39 18.15
N ASN A 14 -4.41 5.20 19.47
CA ASN A 14 -3.27 5.12 20.38
C ASN A 14 -2.32 3.96 20.00
N ILE A 15 -2.86 2.83 19.58
CA ILE A 15 -2.06 1.69 19.09
C ILE A 15 -1.31 2.08 17.81
N ILE A 16 -1.98 2.72 16.84
CA ILE A 16 -1.34 3.20 15.61
C ILE A 16 -0.16 4.13 15.95
N GLU A 17 -0.37 5.14 16.79
CA GLU A 17 0.69 6.09 17.15
C GLU A 17 1.86 5.41 17.86
N SER A 18 1.58 4.46 18.74
CA SER A 18 2.59 3.65 19.43
C SER A 18 3.44 2.84 18.43
N ILE A 19 2.80 2.17 17.48
CA ILE A 19 3.49 1.40 16.44
C ILE A 19 4.31 2.32 15.53
N VAL A 20 3.75 3.45 15.10
CA VAL A 20 4.46 4.43 14.26
C VAL A 20 5.70 4.93 14.99
N LYS A 21 5.58 5.29 16.28
CA LYS A 21 6.72 5.71 17.10
C LYS A 21 7.80 4.63 17.22
N LYS A 22 7.39 3.36 17.30
CA LYS A 22 8.30 2.20 17.39
C LYS A 22 8.99 1.92 16.05
N ARG A 23 8.27 1.98 14.94
CA ARG A 23 8.70 1.51 13.61
C ARG A 23 9.27 2.60 12.70
N VAL A 24 8.92 3.86 12.93
CA VAL A 24 9.22 4.97 12.03
C VAL A 24 10.05 6.03 12.73
N THR A 25 11.38 5.88 12.69
CA THR A 25 12.32 6.82 13.30
C THR A 25 12.35 8.19 12.62
N LYS A 26 11.92 8.27 11.35
CA LYS A 26 11.93 9.51 10.55
C LYS A 26 10.74 10.44 10.86
N PHE A 27 9.80 10.04 11.71
CA PHE A 27 8.63 10.85 12.09
C PHE A 27 8.83 11.39 13.52
N PRO A 28 9.68 12.42 13.74
CA PRO A 28 10.03 12.88 15.09
C PRO A 28 8.81 13.39 15.87
N ASN A 29 7.80 13.90 15.16
CA ASN A 29 6.55 14.41 15.74
C ASN A 29 5.37 13.45 15.55
N GLY A 30 5.61 12.21 15.11
CA GLY A 30 4.56 11.25 14.78
C GLY A 30 3.80 11.60 13.50
N LEU A 31 2.55 11.12 13.41
CA LEU A 31 1.67 11.34 12.25
C LEU A 31 1.16 12.78 12.20
N CYS A 32 1.01 13.34 11.00
CA CYS A 32 0.32 14.62 10.80
C CYS A 32 -1.20 14.46 10.85
N GLU A 33 -1.95 15.56 11.01
CA GLU A 33 -3.41 15.52 11.17
C GLU A 33 -4.14 14.76 10.06
N LEU A 34 -3.78 14.99 8.79
CA LEU A 34 -4.39 14.26 7.67
C LEU A 34 -4.10 12.75 7.74
N GLN A 35 -2.88 12.37 8.14
CA GLN A 35 -2.52 10.96 8.32
C GLN A 35 -3.31 10.32 9.46
N LYS A 36 -3.51 11.03 10.59
CA LYS A 36 -4.32 10.56 11.72
C LYS A 36 -5.78 10.32 11.34
N ILE A 37 -6.30 11.09 10.40
CA ILE A 37 -7.68 10.90 9.89
C ILE A 37 -7.75 9.73 8.91
N CYS A 38 -6.83 9.67 7.95
CA CYS A 38 -6.92 8.75 6.81
C CYS A 38 -6.43 7.32 7.14
N ILE A 39 -5.32 7.16 7.89
CA ILE A 39 -4.72 5.84 8.13
C ILE A 39 -5.69 4.89 8.86
N PRO A 40 -6.38 5.30 9.94
CA PRO A 40 -7.34 4.42 10.61
C PRO A 40 -8.49 3.97 9.71
N LYS A 41 -8.94 4.84 8.80
CA LYS A 41 -9.98 4.53 7.81
C LYS A 41 -9.50 3.48 6.81
N ILE A 42 -8.30 3.66 6.27
CA ILE A 42 -7.67 2.70 5.34
C ILE A 42 -7.51 1.34 6.02
N LEU A 43 -7.02 1.29 7.26
CA LEU A 43 -6.89 0.05 8.04
C LEU A 43 -8.24 -0.64 8.29
N ASN A 44 -9.30 0.15 8.47
CA ASN A 44 -10.67 -0.33 8.58
C ASN A 44 -11.31 -0.71 7.22
N GLN A 45 -10.57 -0.64 6.11
CA GLN A 45 -11.06 -0.88 4.74
C GLN A 45 -12.17 0.11 4.31
N GLU A 46 -12.11 1.34 4.80
CA GLU A 46 -12.96 2.44 4.33
C GLU A 46 -12.30 3.17 3.16
N ASP A 47 -13.09 3.56 2.16
CA ASP A 47 -12.63 4.37 1.03
C ASP A 47 -12.21 5.78 1.49
N VAL A 48 -11.08 6.26 0.97
CA VAL A 48 -10.52 7.56 1.31
C VAL A 48 -10.10 8.32 0.05
N PHE A 49 -10.61 9.55 -0.08
CA PHE A 49 -10.10 10.53 -1.03
C PHE A 49 -9.30 11.61 -0.27
N ALA A 50 -7.98 11.58 -0.39
CA ALA A 50 -7.09 12.44 0.38
C ALA A 50 -6.48 13.55 -0.48
N ILE A 51 -6.90 14.79 -0.23
CA ILE A 51 -6.32 15.98 -0.87
C ILE A 51 -5.33 16.62 0.08
N ASN A 52 -4.08 16.77 -0.36
CA ASN A 52 -3.06 17.48 0.38
C ASN A 52 -2.00 18.07 -0.55
N VAL A 53 -1.31 19.12 -0.11
CA VAL A 53 -0.19 19.71 -0.82
C VAL A 53 0.93 18.69 -1.06
N THR A 54 1.71 18.87 -2.12
CA THR A 54 2.91 18.08 -2.39
C THR A 54 3.89 18.20 -1.23
N GLY A 55 4.52 17.08 -0.85
CA GLY A 55 5.36 17.02 0.34
C GLY A 55 4.60 16.94 1.68
N GLY A 56 3.27 17.06 1.69
CA GLY A 56 2.44 16.95 2.89
C GLY A 56 2.36 15.54 3.51
N GLY A 57 3.15 14.59 3.03
CA GLY A 57 3.27 13.25 3.61
C GLY A 57 2.20 12.24 3.19
N LYS A 58 1.56 12.42 2.01
CA LYS A 58 0.54 11.47 1.49
C LYS A 58 1.06 10.04 1.32
N SER A 59 2.34 9.84 1.03
CA SER A 59 2.91 8.49 0.89
C SER A 59 2.83 7.64 2.16
N ALA A 60 2.68 8.27 3.33
CA ALA A 60 2.44 7.55 4.58
C ALA A 60 1.08 6.81 4.58
N LEU A 61 0.13 7.24 3.76
CA LEU A 61 -1.21 6.64 3.70
C LEU A 61 -1.20 5.20 3.16
N PHE A 62 -0.20 4.82 2.36
CA PHE A 62 -0.01 3.42 1.94
C PHE A 62 1.12 2.72 2.71
N ALA A 63 2.16 3.45 3.15
CA ALA A 63 3.27 2.85 3.89
C ALA A 63 2.88 2.43 5.33
N ILE A 64 2.16 3.28 6.07
CA ILE A 64 1.84 3.02 7.47
C ILE A 64 0.88 1.83 7.64
N PRO A 65 -0.21 1.68 6.86
CA PRO A 65 -1.06 0.50 7.00
C PRO A 65 -0.30 -0.83 6.89
N ILE A 66 0.66 -0.91 5.96
CA ILE A 66 1.56 -2.08 5.83
C ILE A 66 2.33 -2.31 7.13
N LEU A 67 2.96 -1.28 7.69
CA LEU A 67 3.74 -1.41 8.93
C LEU A 67 2.89 -1.83 10.13
N ILE A 68 1.65 -1.32 10.23
CA ILE A 68 0.72 -1.69 11.31
C ILE A 68 0.41 -3.19 11.25
N HIS A 69 0.04 -3.70 10.07
CA HIS A 69 -0.22 -5.13 9.89
C HIS A 69 1.01 -5.99 10.18
N LEU A 70 2.19 -5.61 9.68
CA LEU A 70 3.44 -6.33 9.93
C LEU A 70 3.78 -6.40 11.43
N GLU A 71 3.68 -5.28 12.14
CA GLU A 71 3.98 -5.21 13.57
C GLU A 71 3.00 -6.05 14.40
N ILE A 72 1.70 -5.95 14.12
CA ILE A 72 0.68 -6.73 14.84
C ILE A 72 0.86 -8.21 14.57
N ASN A 73 1.09 -8.61 13.32
CA ASN A 73 1.26 -10.01 12.94
C ASN A 73 2.53 -10.64 13.57
N GLN A 74 3.61 -9.88 13.72
CA GLN A 74 4.82 -10.35 14.40
C GLN A 74 4.66 -10.46 15.91
N ASN A 75 3.65 -9.81 16.50
CA ASN A 75 3.49 -9.68 17.95
C ASN A 75 2.02 -9.87 18.38
N LEU A 76 1.34 -10.90 17.86
CA LEU A 76 -0.11 -11.11 18.06
C LEU A 76 -0.56 -11.10 19.53
N THR A 77 0.29 -11.52 20.46
CA THR A 77 -0.02 -11.56 21.90
C THR A 77 0.04 -10.19 22.58
N LEU A 78 0.68 -9.20 21.95
CA LEU A 78 0.85 -7.84 22.49
C LEU A 78 -0.28 -6.89 22.11
N TYR A 79 -1.11 -7.28 21.13
CA TYR A 79 -2.16 -6.43 20.59
C TYR A 79 -3.56 -7.03 20.81
N PRO A 80 -4.58 -6.18 20.93
CA PRO A 80 -5.96 -6.63 21.02
C PRO A 80 -6.44 -7.22 19.69
N ILE A 81 -7.60 -7.88 19.73
CA ILE A 81 -8.27 -8.36 18.52
C ILE A 81 -8.95 -7.18 17.85
N PHE A 82 -8.66 -6.95 16.57
CA PHE A 82 -9.28 -5.89 15.79
C PHE A 82 -10.58 -6.34 15.13
N THR A 83 -11.42 -5.38 14.76
CA THR A 83 -12.66 -5.62 14.00
C THR A 83 -12.38 -6.15 12.59
N ILE A 84 -11.20 -5.86 12.06
CA ILE A 84 -10.73 -6.29 10.75
C ILE A 84 -9.70 -7.41 10.88
N HIS A 85 -9.56 -8.20 9.82
CA HIS A 85 -8.56 -9.26 9.75
C HIS A 85 -7.14 -8.67 9.67
N ILE A 86 -6.17 -9.25 10.38
CA ILE A 86 -4.77 -8.86 10.25
C ILE A 86 -4.07 -9.85 9.31
N TRP A 87 -3.71 -9.39 8.13
CA TRP A 87 -3.05 -10.21 7.11
C TRP A 87 -1.57 -10.44 7.40
N GLU A 88 -1.14 -11.71 7.33
CA GLU A 88 0.28 -12.09 7.37
C GLU A 88 0.99 -11.76 6.06
N LYS A 89 0.33 -11.99 4.92
CA LYS A 89 0.89 -11.83 3.57
C LYS A 89 0.26 -10.68 2.81
N LEU A 90 0.10 -9.54 3.47
CA LEU A 90 -0.58 -8.37 2.91
C LEU A 90 0.07 -7.87 1.61
N VAL A 91 -0.76 -7.29 0.73
CA VAL A 91 -0.33 -6.57 -0.46
C VAL A 91 -1.12 -5.26 -0.59
N GLY A 92 -0.42 -4.15 -0.81
CA GLY A 92 -1.00 -2.89 -1.26
C GLY A 92 -0.76 -2.69 -2.76
N ILE A 93 -1.72 -2.11 -3.47
CA ILE A 93 -1.56 -1.74 -4.89
C ILE A 93 -1.58 -0.22 -5.00
N VAL A 94 -0.61 0.36 -5.72
CA VAL A 94 -0.53 1.79 -6.01
C VAL A 94 -0.46 1.98 -7.52
N VAL A 95 -1.50 2.58 -8.09
CA VAL A 95 -1.50 2.99 -9.50
C VAL A 95 -0.85 4.36 -9.59
N THR A 96 0.18 4.51 -10.42
CA THR A 96 0.95 5.76 -10.57
C THR A 96 0.93 6.24 -12.03
N PRO A 97 0.89 7.55 -12.30
CA PRO A 97 0.86 8.09 -13.66
C PRO A 97 2.17 7.95 -14.44
N THR A 98 3.29 7.73 -13.75
CA THR A 98 4.58 7.61 -14.42
C THR A 98 5.44 6.51 -13.82
N LYS A 99 6.20 5.83 -14.68
CA LYS A 99 7.20 4.83 -14.27
C LYS A 99 8.26 5.40 -13.32
N GLY A 100 8.64 6.67 -13.52
CA GLY A 100 9.59 7.36 -12.64
C GLY A 100 9.07 7.45 -11.21
N LEU A 101 7.78 7.81 -11.06
CA LEU A 101 7.13 7.91 -9.76
C LEU A 101 6.95 6.55 -9.07
N ALA A 102 6.60 5.51 -9.83
CA ALA A 102 6.57 4.13 -9.32
C ALA A 102 7.92 3.72 -8.71
N ASN A 103 9.01 3.92 -9.45
CA ASN A 103 10.37 3.59 -9.00
C ASN A 103 10.80 4.41 -7.77
N ASP A 104 10.48 5.71 -7.76
CA ASP A 104 10.76 6.59 -6.64
C ASP A 104 10.03 6.16 -5.36
N ILE A 105 8.75 5.77 -5.48
CA ILE A 105 7.96 5.27 -4.35
C ILE A 105 8.59 3.98 -3.81
N VAL A 106 8.92 3.02 -4.67
CA VAL A 106 9.54 1.75 -4.27
C VAL A 106 10.87 1.97 -3.56
N ALA A 107 11.75 2.83 -4.09
CA ALA A 107 13.03 3.15 -3.48
C ALA A 107 12.86 3.81 -2.10
N LYS A 108 11.90 4.72 -1.96
CA LYS A 108 11.58 5.39 -0.68
C LYS A 108 10.97 4.41 0.33
N LEU A 109 10.13 3.47 -0.11
CA LEU A 109 9.54 2.47 0.77
C LEU A 109 10.59 1.55 1.39
N MET A 110 11.51 1.06 0.57
CA MET A 110 12.61 0.23 1.06
C MET A 110 13.53 1.01 2.01
N SER A 111 13.99 2.20 1.60
CA SER A 111 14.97 2.99 2.36
C SER A 111 14.44 3.64 3.64
N ASN A 112 13.12 3.88 3.72
CA ASN A 112 12.51 4.55 4.87
C ASN A 112 11.77 3.60 5.82
N PHE A 113 11.27 2.48 5.32
CA PHE A 113 10.34 1.62 6.05
C PHE A 113 10.67 0.12 5.97
N GLU A 114 11.71 -0.26 5.21
CA GLU A 114 12.07 -1.68 4.97
C GLU A 114 10.90 -2.48 4.37
N ILE A 115 10.03 -1.80 3.61
CA ILE A 115 8.91 -2.42 2.90
C ILE A 115 9.42 -2.93 1.56
N LEU A 116 9.27 -4.23 1.31
CA LEU A 116 9.62 -4.84 0.04
C LEU A 116 8.52 -4.53 -0.97
N ALA A 117 8.83 -3.67 -1.92
CA ALA A 117 7.91 -3.24 -2.96
C ALA A 117 8.47 -3.50 -4.36
N PHE A 118 7.60 -3.56 -5.36
CA PHE A 118 7.97 -3.71 -6.77
C PHE A 118 7.29 -2.66 -7.64
N ALA A 119 8.03 -2.08 -8.58
CA ALA A 119 7.48 -1.19 -9.59
C ALA A 119 7.23 -2.03 -10.85
N TYR A 120 6.00 -2.48 -11.04
CA TYR A 120 5.53 -3.25 -12.19
C TYR A 120 5.35 -2.31 -13.38
N THR A 121 6.49 -1.95 -13.96
CA THR A 121 6.62 -1.13 -15.15
C THR A 121 7.29 -1.95 -16.24
N HIS A 122 7.05 -1.61 -17.50
CA HIS A 122 7.62 -2.31 -18.65
C HIS A 122 9.13 -2.58 -18.52
N ASP A 123 9.91 -1.60 -18.07
CA ASP A 123 11.37 -1.71 -18.01
C ASP A 123 11.81 -2.69 -16.91
N ASN A 124 11.13 -2.69 -15.77
CA ASN A 124 11.40 -3.60 -14.67
C ASN A 124 10.90 -5.02 -14.96
N VAL A 125 9.76 -5.16 -15.64
CA VAL A 125 9.26 -6.46 -16.13
C VAL A 125 10.24 -7.06 -17.12
N SER A 126 10.72 -6.26 -18.09
CA SER A 126 11.74 -6.68 -19.05
C SER A 126 13.04 -7.08 -18.36
N ALA A 127 13.50 -6.33 -17.35
CA ALA A 127 14.70 -6.65 -16.59
C ALA A 127 14.56 -7.95 -15.78
N ALA A 128 13.39 -8.19 -15.17
CA ALA A 128 13.10 -9.43 -14.46
C ALA A 128 13.11 -10.63 -15.42
N TRP A 129 12.54 -10.47 -16.62
CA TRP A 129 12.58 -11.51 -17.65
C TRP A 129 14.02 -11.84 -18.08
N HIS A 130 14.86 -10.83 -18.33
CA HIS A 130 16.28 -11.04 -18.65
C HIS A 130 17.07 -11.76 -17.55
N THR A 131 16.63 -11.64 -16.29
CA THR A 131 17.23 -12.31 -15.14
C THR A 131 16.54 -13.62 -14.78
N SER A 132 15.62 -14.11 -15.62
CA SER A 132 14.85 -15.34 -15.42
C SER A 132 14.05 -15.36 -14.11
N ILE A 133 13.61 -14.19 -13.65
CA ILE A 133 12.71 -14.06 -12.50
C ILE A 133 11.27 -14.31 -12.97
N ASP A 134 10.58 -15.24 -12.31
CA ASP A 134 9.16 -15.51 -12.51
C ASP A 134 8.32 -14.52 -11.69
N LEU A 135 8.06 -13.34 -12.26
CA LEU A 135 7.32 -12.27 -11.59
C LEU A 135 5.91 -12.69 -11.20
N VAL A 136 5.22 -13.47 -12.05
CA VAL A 136 3.88 -13.99 -11.74
C VAL A 136 3.92 -14.80 -10.45
N LYS A 137 4.89 -15.70 -10.31
CA LYS A 137 5.06 -16.49 -9.08
C LYS A 137 5.42 -15.62 -7.88
N GLU A 138 6.33 -14.66 -8.03
CA GLU A 138 6.73 -13.79 -6.92
C GLU A 138 5.57 -12.92 -6.42
N ILE A 139 4.80 -12.33 -7.33
CA ILE A 139 3.64 -11.51 -7.00
C ILE A 139 2.54 -12.36 -6.38
N THR A 140 2.18 -13.48 -7.01
CA THR A 140 1.07 -14.33 -6.53
C THR A 140 1.41 -15.04 -5.21
N SER A 141 2.69 -15.25 -4.90
CA SER A 141 3.13 -15.74 -3.59
C SER A 141 3.17 -14.65 -2.51
N CYS A 142 2.76 -13.42 -2.84
CA CYS A 142 2.77 -12.23 -1.97
C CYS A 142 4.18 -11.93 -1.44
N LYS A 143 5.21 -12.07 -2.29
CA LYS A 143 6.59 -11.72 -1.94
C LYS A 143 6.73 -10.23 -1.61
N TYR A 144 6.03 -9.39 -2.36
CA TYR A 144 6.04 -7.93 -2.21
C TYR A 144 4.86 -7.46 -1.35
N GLN A 145 5.10 -6.56 -0.40
CA GLN A 145 4.03 -5.92 0.39
C GLN A 145 3.36 -4.76 -0.35
N LEU A 146 4.00 -4.22 -1.39
CA LEU A 146 3.41 -3.17 -2.22
C LEU A 146 3.83 -3.31 -3.68
N ILE A 147 2.88 -3.13 -4.59
CA ILE A 147 3.12 -3.11 -6.04
C ILE A 147 2.69 -1.75 -6.58
N CYS A 148 3.66 -0.99 -7.11
CA CYS A 148 3.39 0.20 -7.89
C CYS A 148 3.25 -0.20 -9.36
N MET A 149 2.24 0.29 -10.05
CA MET A 149 2.05 0.01 -11.48
C MET A 149 1.47 1.20 -12.22
N ASP A 150 1.74 1.31 -13.51
CA ASP A 150 1.06 2.24 -14.40
C ASP A 150 -0.29 1.67 -14.89
N PRO A 151 -1.27 2.52 -15.26
CA PRO A 151 -2.60 2.07 -15.66
C PRO A 151 -2.62 1.12 -16.85
N GLU A 152 -1.65 1.24 -17.76
CA GLU A 152 -1.51 0.39 -18.94
C GLU A 152 -1.44 -1.09 -18.55
N HIS A 153 -0.64 -1.41 -17.51
CA HIS A 153 -0.49 -2.79 -17.04
C HIS A 153 -1.74 -3.33 -16.34
N LEU A 154 -2.67 -2.48 -15.88
CA LEU A 154 -3.94 -2.96 -15.30
C LEU A 154 -4.80 -3.71 -16.33
N GLN A 155 -4.62 -3.42 -17.62
CA GLN A 155 -5.40 -4.02 -18.70
C GLN A 155 -4.69 -5.22 -19.35
N GLU A 156 -3.44 -5.49 -18.97
CA GLU A 156 -2.69 -6.60 -19.52
C GLU A 156 -3.23 -7.94 -19.01
N GLN A 157 -3.24 -8.95 -19.89
CA GLN A 157 -3.74 -10.28 -19.58
C GLN A 157 -2.99 -10.91 -18.40
N GLU A 158 -1.68 -10.67 -18.30
CA GLU A 158 -0.85 -11.17 -17.19
C GLU A 158 -1.35 -10.63 -15.85
N TRP A 159 -1.59 -9.32 -15.75
CA TRP A 159 -2.12 -8.72 -14.53
C TRP A 159 -3.52 -9.20 -14.20
N TYR A 160 -4.39 -9.36 -15.22
CA TYR A 160 -5.71 -9.95 -15.02
C TYR A 160 -5.63 -11.36 -14.39
N LEU A 161 -4.67 -12.18 -14.81
CA LEU A 161 -4.46 -13.50 -14.22
C LEU A 161 -3.98 -13.39 -12.77
N ILE A 162 -2.99 -12.53 -12.50
CA ILE A 162 -2.48 -12.27 -11.15
C ILE A 162 -3.62 -11.81 -10.21
N ALA A 163 -4.39 -10.81 -10.63
CA ALA A 163 -5.44 -10.19 -9.83
C ALA A 163 -6.63 -11.13 -9.55
N ASN A 164 -6.85 -12.14 -10.41
CA ASN A 164 -7.92 -13.14 -10.23
C ASN A 164 -7.50 -14.38 -9.42
N LEU A 165 -6.21 -14.55 -9.14
CA LEU A 165 -5.74 -15.66 -8.31
C LEU A 165 -6.13 -15.42 -6.84
N SER A 166 -6.86 -16.37 -6.26
CA SER A 166 -7.48 -16.21 -4.94
C SER A 166 -6.47 -15.97 -3.82
N ASN A 167 -5.31 -16.62 -3.88
CA ASN A 167 -4.20 -16.44 -2.94
C ASN A 167 -3.66 -15.00 -2.96
N PHE A 168 -3.62 -14.34 -4.10
CA PHE A 168 -3.18 -12.96 -4.18
C PHE A 168 -4.30 -12.00 -3.78
N ARG A 169 -5.48 -12.16 -4.38
CA ARG A 169 -6.63 -11.27 -4.18
C ARG A 169 -7.08 -11.16 -2.73
N GLN A 170 -7.09 -12.27 -1.99
CA GLN A 170 -7.51 -12.28 -0.58
C GLN A 170 -6.54 -11.56 0.36
N ASN A 171 -5.32 -11.29 -0.11
CA ASN A 171 -4.27 -10.60 0.64
C ASN A 171 -4.16 -9.11 0.31
N ILE A 172 -4.95 -8.60 -0.64
CA ILE A 172 -4.96 -7.17 -0.95
C ILE A 172 -5.65 -6.42 0.18
N ILE A 173 -4.94 -5.49 0.82
CA ILE A 173 -5.47 -4.69 1.94
C ILE A 173 -5.90 -3.29 1.54
N PHE A 174 -5.38 -2.76 0.43
CA PHE A 174 -5.84 -1.55 -0.22
C PHE A 174 -5.39 -1.52 -1.68
N ALA A 175 -6.09 -0.74 -2.49
CA ALA A 175 -5.63 -0.27 -3.79
C ALA A 175 -5.84 1.26 -3.85
N CYS A 176 -4.88 2.02 -4.37
CA CYS A 176 -5.03 3.46 -4.50
C CYS A 176 -4.45 3.98 -5.82
N THR A 177 -5.00 5.11 -6.29
CA THR A 177 -4.44 5.87 -7.41
C THR A 177 -3.70 7.07 -6.85
N GLU A 178 -2.41 7.13 -7.14
CA GLU A 178 -1.56 8.26 -6.84
C GLU A 178 -1.71 9.33 -7.94
N GLU A 179 -1.66 10.61 -7.54
CA GLU A 179 -2.08 11.75 -8.36
C GLU A 179 -3.50 11.61 -8.96
N GLY A 180 -4.49 11.27 -8.14
CA GLY A 180 -5.87 11.04 -8.58
C GLY A 180 -6.57 12.18 -9.35
N HIS A 181 -6.01 13.40 -9.37
CA HIS A 181 -6.49 14.48 -10.26
C HIS A 181 -6.24 14.16 -11.75
N VAL A 182 -5.22 13.36 -12.06
CA VAL A 182 -4.87 12.90 -13.40
C VAL A 182 -5.98 12.05 -14.02
N ILE A 183 -6.84 11.42 -13.20
CA ILE A 183 -8.01 10.67 -13.67
C ILE A 183 -8.91 11.56 -14.53
N ASP A 184 -9.26 12.75 -14.03
CA ASP A 184 -10.11 13.67 -14.79
C ASP A 184 -9.31 14.43 -15.86
N GLU A 185 -8.11 14.90 -15.52
CA GLU A 185 -7.31 15.74 -16.43
C GLU A 185 -6.82 14.98 -17.67
N TRP A 186 -6.40 13.72 -17.53
CA TRP A 186 -5.83 12.93 -18.62
C TRP A 186 -6.81 11.88 -19.15
N GLY A 187 -7.70 11.34 -18.31
CA GLY A 187 -8.71 10.35 -18.71
C GLY A 187 -9.67 10.86 -19.78
N LEU A 188 -9.89 12.17 -19.85
CA LEU A 188 -10.79 12.78 -20.84
C LEU A 188 -10.18 12.98 -22.25
N GLY A 189 -8.87 12.82 -22.44
CA GLY A 189 -8.30 13.03 -23.78
C GLY A 189 -6.80 12.83 -24.00
N PHE A 190 -6.02 12.50 -22.98
CA PHE A 190 -4.57 12.31 -23.10
C PHE A 190 -4.13 10.88 -22.76
N HIS A 191 -4.52 10.36 -21.59
CA HIS A 191 -4.35 8.96 -21.19
C HIS A 191 -5.72 8.38 -20.86
N LEU A 192 -6.40 7.84 -21.87
CA LEU A 192 -7.76 7.29 -21.76
C LEU A 192 -7.90 6.09 -20.79
N LEU A 193 -6.80 5.58 -20.25
CA LEU A 193 -6.75 4.43 -19.34
C LEU A 193 -6.84 4.84 -17.87
N PHE A 194 -6.85 6.14 -17.61
CA PHE A 194 -7.09 6.74 -16.31
C PHE A 194 -8.58 6.98 -16.05
#